data_AF-A0A4X1VY84-F1
#
_entry.id   AF-A0A4X1VY84-F1
#
_cell.length_a   1.000
_cell.length_b   1.000
_cell.length_c   1.000
_cell.angle_alpha   90.00
_cell.angle_beta   90.00
_cell.angle_gamma   90.00
#
_symmetry.space_group_name_H-M   'P 1'
#
loop_
_entity.id
_entity.type
_entity.pdbx_description
1 polymer ?
#
loop_
_entity_poly.entity_id
_entity_poly.type
_entity_poly.pdbx_seq_one_letter_code
_entity_poly.pdbx_strand_id
1 'polypeptide(L)'
;MGSCEEPCRGWGHYVPSPVLLLSLLLTAAPFGLLGEETRQLFEFDSTNTSDAVTKPPRKSYPPYSLAEFSWNNITDSLDPATLSATFRGHPIHDPTGAFANGSLALRVQAFSKSGRPAQPPRLLHTADTCQLEVALVGATPRGNRSLFGLEVATLSQGPDCPSVQEQRSIDDEYAPAVFQLDQLLWGSLPSGFVQWRPVAFSQKQGSRDSAMPCQASPLYPTLAYLLPQSPIVRAFFGSQNNFCAFNLTFGASIGPGYWDQHYLSWSMLLGVGSPPVDALSPLVLGIMAVALGAPGLMLLAGGLFVMLGHKRHSEYQSIN
;
A
#
# COMPACT_ATOMS: atom_id res chain seq x y z
N MET A 1 -9.15 -37.43 -46.09
CA MET A 1 -7.90 -36.84 -45.57
C MET A 1 -7.96 -35.35 -45.84
N GLY A 2 -8.10 -34.41 -44.91
CA GLY A 2 -7.70 -34.42 -43.50
C GLY A 2 -6.30 -33.80 -43.37
N SER A 3 -6.21 -32.46 -43.42
CA SER A 3 -5.08 -31.71 -42.87
C SER A 3 -5.60 -30.39 -42.31
N CYS A 4 -5.38 -30.19 -41.03
CA CYS A 4 -5.85 -29.08 -40.20
C CYS A 4 -5.09 -27.79 -40.52
N GLU A 5 -5.84 -26.72 -40.81
CA GLU A 5 -5.37 -25.34 -40.63
C GLU A 5 -5.59 -24.94 -39.17
N GLU A 6 -4.54 -24.42 -38.53
CA GLU A 6 -4.59 -23.82 -37.20
C GLU A 6 -5.42 -22.52 -37.22
N PRO A 7 -6.29 -22.27 -36.23
CA PRO A 7 -6.98 -21.00 -36.14
C PRO A 7 -6.11 -19.98 -35.40
N CYS A 8 -5.52 -19.04 -36.15
CA CYS A 8 -5.06 -17.75 -35.62
C CYS A 8 -6.23 -17.03 -34.93
N ARG A 9 -6.28 -17.07 -33.60
CA ARG A 9 -7.17 -16.20 -32.82
C ARG A 9 -6.55 -14.81 -32.73
N GLY A 10 -7.00 -13.92 -33.61
CA GLY A 10 -6.79 -12.48 -33.45
C GLY A 10 -7.42 -12.00 -32.16
N TRP A 11 -6.63 -11.37 -31.30
CA TRP A 11 -7.14 -10.58 -30.19
C TRP A 11 -7.46 -9.17 -30.68
N GLY A 12 -8.73 -8.79 -30.53
CA GLY A 12 -9.25 -7.49 -30.90
C GLY A 12 -8.59 -6.36 -30.13
N HIS A 13 -8.41 -5.25 -30.85
CA HIS A 13 -7.99 -3.96 -30.31
C HIS A 13 -9.02 -3.46 -29.29
N TYR A 14 -8.77 -3.67 -27.99
CA TYR A 14 -9.21 -2.89 -26.81
C TYR A 14 -8.87 -3.70 -25.54
N VAL A 15 -7.60 -4.10 -25.40
CA VAL A 15 -7.09 -4.81 -24.22
C VAL A 15 -5.85 -4.05 -23.74
N PRO A 16 -5.75 -3.65 -22.46
CA PRO A 16 -4.51 -3.11 -21.93
C PRO A 16 -3.40 -4.14 -22.21
N SER A 17 -2.26 -3.67 -22.71
CA SER A 17 -1.16 -4.50 -23.18
C SER A 17 -0.92 -5.72 -22.26
N PRO A 18 -0.80 -6.95 -22.81
CA PRO A 18 -0.42 -8.14 -22.04
C PRO A 18 0.85 -7.94 -21.19
N VAL A 19 1.67 -6.94 -21.54
CA VAL A 19 2.88 -6.51 -20.84
C VAL A 19 2.56 -5.85 -19.48
N LEU A 20 1.44 -5.11 -19.36
CA LEU A 20 1.02 -4.46 -18.10
C LEU A 20 0.38 -5.46 -17.13
N LEU A 21 -0.42 -6.39 -17.64
CA LEU A 21 -0.99 -7.46 -16.81
C LEU A 21 0.10 -8.40 -16.31
N LEU A 22 1.13 -8.66 -17.13
CA LEU A 22 2.23 -9.52 -16.74
C LEU A 22 3.33 -8.82 -15.93
N SER A 23 3.63 -7.53 -16.16
CA SER A 23 4.48 -6.76 -15.23
C SER A 23 3.86 -6.68 -13.85
N LEU A 24 2.53 -6.65 -13.79
CA LEU A 24 1.78 -6.67 -12.55
C LEU A 24 1.71 -8.07 -11.94
N LEU A 25 1.56 -9.14 -12.74
CA LEU A 25 1.72 -10.52 -12.26
C LEU A 25 3.17 -10.83 -11.89
N LEU A 26 4.19 -10.14 -12.39
CA LEU A 26 5.58 -10.32 -11.93
C LEU A 26 5.85 -9.54 -10.64
N THR A 27 4.98 -8.59 -10.29
CA THR A 27 5.00 -7.86 -9.01
C THR A 27 3.97 -8.39 -7.99
N ALA A 28 2.94 -9.13 -8.44
CA ALA A 28 1.85 -9.70 -7.65
C ALA A 28 1.86 -11.23 -7.62
N ALA A 29 2.35 -11.92 -8.65
CA ALA A 29 2.42 -13.38 -8.60
C ALA A 29 3.54 -13.78 -7.66
N PRO A 30 3.30 -14.84 -6.92
CA PRO A 30 4.07 -15.08 -5.74
C PRO A 30 5.30 -15.88 -6.18
N PHE A 31 6.43 -15.18 -6.36
CA PHE A 31 7.81 -15.55 -6.01
C PHE A 31 8.18 -17.05 -5.95
N GLY A 32 7.73 -17.86 -6.90
CA GLY A 32 7.84 -19.31 -6.88
C GLY A 32 8.75 -19.84 -7.98
N LEU A 33 10.07 -19.66 -7.80
CA LEU A 33 11.21 -20.43 -8.31
C LEU A 33 12.39 -19.46 -8.53
N LEU A 34 13.32 -19.49 -7.56
CA LEU A 34 14.44 -18.55 -7.34
C LEU A 34 13.99 -17.13 -6.96
N GLY A 35 14.59 -16.62 -5.89
CA GLY A 35 14.13 -15.42 -5.19
C GLY A 35 14.14 -14.11 -5.99
N GLU A 36 13.52 -13.12 -5.33
CA GLU A 36 13.71 -11.66 -5.45
C GLU A 36 12.67 -10.82 -6.22
N GLU A 37 12.05 -9.86 -5.52
CA GLU A 37 12.29 -8.38 -5.61
C GLU A 37 11.25 -7.52 -4.85
N THR A 38 11.12 -7.76 -3.55
CA THR A 38 11.54 -6.70 -2.61
C THR A 38 13.05 -6.88 -2.46
N ARG A 39 13.86 -5.82 -2.50
CA ARG A 39 15.32 -6.02 -2.68
C ARG A 39 16.05 -6.13 -1.37
N GLN A 40 15.72 -5.23 -0.46
CA GLN A 40 16.42 -5.08 0.79
C GLN A 40 15.42 -4.87 1.92
N LEU A 41 15.58 -5.66 2.98
CA LEU A 41 15.03 -5.33 4.28
C LEU A 41 16.05 -4.47 5.01
N PHE A 42 15.71 -3.22 5.24
CA PHE A 42 16.54 -2.28 5.98
C PHE A 42 16.28 -2.35 7.48
N GLU A 43 17.29 -1.98 8.24
CA GLU A 43 17.18 -1.76 9.67
C GLU A 43 18.01 -0.55 10.08
N PHE A 44 17.44 0.31 10.91
CA PHE A 44 18.06 1.54 11.35
C PHE A 44 17.86 1.74 12.86
N ASP A 45 18.88 2.24 13.55
CA ASP A 45 18.79 2.60 14.96
C ASP A 45 18.13 3.98 15.12
N SER A 46 17.01 4.05 15.85
CA SER A 46 16.24 5.30 16.03
C SER A 46 16.63 6.12 17.27
N THR A 47 17.63 5.69 18.05
CA THR A 47 17.93 6.28 19.38
C THR A 47 18.33 7.76 19.38
N ASN A 48 18.67 8.35 18.22
CA ASN A 48 19.10 9.75 18.10
C ASN A 48 18.54 10.47 16.87
N THR A 49 17.53 9.90 16.22
CA THR A 49 16.94 10.49 15.02
C THR A 49 15.83 11.44 15.45
N SER A 50 16.11 12.75 15.38
CA SER A 50 15.03 13.74 15.32
C SER A 50 14.18 13.44 14.09
N ASP A 51 12.85 13.49 14.20
CA ASP A 51 11.86 13.18 13.15
C ASP A 51 11.96 14.06 11.87
N ALA A 52 13.04 14.82 11.69
CA ALA A 52 13.31 15.73 10.59
C ALA A 52 13.89 15.01 9.34
N VAL A 53 12.98 14.46 8.55
CA VAL A 53 12.79 14.47 7.07
C VAL A 53 13.98 14.59 6.06
N THR A 54 15.21 14.96 6.41
CA THR A 54 16.23 15.33 5.38
C THR A 54 17.58 14.63 5.46
N LYS A 55 17.77 13.65 6.34
CA LYS A 55 19.02 12.86 6.36
C LYS A 55 18.74 11.37 6.49
N PRO A 56 19.43 10.49 5.72
CA PRO A 56 19.36 9.07 5.96
C PRO A 56 19.76 8.77 7.41
N PRO A 57 19.17 7.76 8.06
CA PRO A 57 19.42 7.47 9.47
C PRO A 57 20.92 7.32 9.71
N ARG A 58 21.45 8.10 10.66
CA ARG A 58 22.90 8.26 10.91
C ARG A 58 23.63 6.95 11.24
N LYS A 59 22.88 5.87 11.54
CA LYS A 59 23.36 4.50 11.76
C LYS A 59 22.41 3.52 11.08
N SER A 60 22.62 3.26 9.79
CA SER A 60 21.99 2.15 9.08
C SER A 60 22.80 0.87 9.32
N TYR A 61 22.14 -0.20 9.73
CA TYR A 61 22.77 -1.51 9.72
C TYR A 61 22.88 -2.02 8.28
N PRO A 62 23.77 -2.99 8.00
CA PRO A 62 23.81 -3.64 6.70
C PRO A 62 22.42 -4.19 6.31
N PRO A 63 21.88 -3.86 5.13
CA PRO A 63 20.58 -4.37 4.70
C PRO A 63 20.61 -5.88 4.51
N TYR A 64 19.48 -6.54 4.70
CA TYR A 64 19.33 -7.94 4.31
C TYR A 64 18.90 -8.01 2.85
N SER A 65 19.74 -8.58 2.00
CA SER A 65 19.39 -8.86 0.60
C SER A 65 18.37 -9.98 0.54
N LEU A 66 17.21 -9.72 -0.05
CA LEU A 66 16.15 -10.73 -0.18
C LEU A 66 16.44 -11.74 -1.31
N ALA A 67 17.44 -11.47 -2.16
CA ALA A 67 18.04 -12.46 -3.06
C ALA A 67 18.73 -13.59 -2.30
N GLU A 68 19.26 -13.28 -1.11
CA GLU A 68 20.00 -14.21 -0.24
C GLU A 68 19.09 -14.85 0.81
N PHE A 69 17.78 -14.89 0.55
CA PHE A 69 16.80 -15.59 1.38
C PHE A 69 16.48 -16.97 0.80
N SER A 70 16.33 -17.95 1.69
CA SER A 70 15.67 -19.22 1.37
C SER A 70 14.19 -19.11 1.67
N TRP A 71 13.37 -19.54 0.72
CA TRP A 71 11.91 -19.45 0.78
C TRP A 71 11.31 -20.85 0.88
N ASN A 72 10.27 -20.98 1.72
CA ASN A 72 9.52 -22.22 1.86
C ASN A 72 8.75 -22.55 0.58
N ASN A 73 8.38 -23.83 0.45
CA ASN A 73 7.54 -24.27 -0.65
C ASN A 73 6.15 -23.62 -0.55
N ILE A 74 5.70 -23.08 -1.67
CA ILE A 74 4.45 -22.35 -1.83
C ILE A 74 3.23 -23.29 -1.78
N THR A 75 3.46 -24.55 -2.12
CA THR A 75 2.41 -25.57 -2.23
C THR A 75 1.71 -25.76 -0.88
N ASP A 76 2.46 -25.60 0.21
CA ASP A 76 1.95 -25.77 1.58
C ASP A 76 1.10 -24.58 2.06
N SER A 77 1.23 -23.41 1.42
CA SER A 77 0.56 -22.17 1.80
C SER A 77 -0.49 -21.69 0.79
N LEU A 78 -0.62 -22.39 -0.34
CA LEU A 78 -1.61 -22.09 -1.38
C LEU A 78 -3.01 -22.45 -0.88
N ASP A 79 -3.88 -21.45 -0.82
CA ASP A 79 -5.29 -21.60 -0.46
C ASP A 79 -6.18 -21.15 -1.63
N PRO A 80 -6.71 -22.11 -2.41
CA PRO A 80 -7.61 -21.80 -3.53
C PRO A 80 -8.95 -21.19 -3.10
N ALA A 81 -9.41 -21.43 -1.87
CA ALA A 81 -10.70 -20.90 -1.40
C ALA A 81 -10.62 -19.40 -1.13
N THR A 82 -9.47 -18.93 -0.64
CA THR A 82 -9.20 -17.50 -0.39
C THR A 82 -8.41 -16.82 -1.50
N LEU A 83 -8.03 -17.57 -2.55
CA LEU A 83 -7.18 -17.13 -3.66
C LEU A 83 -5.87 -16.51 -3.16
N SER A 84 -5.23 -17.16 -2.18
CA SER A 84 -4.02 -16.63 -1.54
C SER A 84 -2.87 -17.63 -1.46
N ALA A 85 -1.65 -17.11 -1.39
CA ALA A 85 -0.43 -17.88 -1.18
C ALA A 85 0.56 -17.06 -0.35
N THR A 86 1.41 -17.73 0.44
CA THR A 86 2.35 -17.04 1.34
C THR A 86 3.79 -17.54 1.16
N PHE A 87 4.70 -16.61 0.93
CA PHE A 87 6.14 -16.81 0.78
C PHE A 87 6.76 -16.50 2.11
N ARG A 88 7.19 -17.53 2.82
CA ARG A 88 7.89 -17.35 4.08
C ARG A 88 9.35 -17.66 3.86
N GLY A 89 10.22 -16.74 4.25
CA GLY A 89 11.65 -16.90 4.07
C GLY A 89 12.46 -16.36 5.23
N HIS A 90 13.73 -16.75 5.23
CA HIS A 90 14.76 -16.30 6.14
C HIS A 90 16.10 -16.19 5.38
N PRO A 91 17.07 -15.41 5.87
CA PRO A 91 18.40 -15.35 5.27
C PRO A 91 19.05 -16.74 5.20
N ILE A 92 19.77 -17.02 4.12
CA ILE A 92 20.55 -18.25 3.94
C ILE A 92 21.76 -18.25 4.88
N HIS A 93 22.38 -17.07 5.06
CA HIS A 93 23.52 -16.86 5.94
C HIS A 93 23.13 -15.92 7.08
N ASP A 94 22.90 -16.48 8.27
CA ASP A 94 22.56 -15.73 9.48
C ASP A 94 23.54 -16.05 10.62
N PRO A 95 24.77 -15.49 10.60
CA PRO A 95 25.79 -15.79 11.61
C PRO A 95 25.41 -15.28 13.01
N THR A 96 24.53 -14.27 13.08
CA THR A 96 24.05 -13.69 14.33
C THR A 96 22.85 -14.42 14.92
N GLY A 97 22.23 -15.34 14.17
CA GLY A 97 20.98 -15.98 14.57
C GLY A 97 19.80 -15.02 14.70
N ALA A 98 19.82 -13.90 13.99
CA ALA A 98 18.75 -12.89 14.05
C ALA A 98 17.40 -13.47 13.60
N PHE A 99 17.40 -14.35 12.61
CA PHE A 99 16.23 -15.03 12.06
C PHE A 99 16.07 -16.47 12.58
N ALA A 100 16.76 -16.87 13.65
CA ALA A 100 16.66 -18.23 14.19
C ALA A 100 15.20 -18.64 14.53
N ASN A 101 14.41 -17.69 15.07
CA ASN A 101 12.96 -17.84 15.30
C ASN A 101 12.15 -16.81 14.49
N GLY A 102 12.79 -16.22 13.47
CA GLY A 102 12.26 -15.10 12.71
C GLY A 102 11.95 -15.48 11.27
N SER A 103 11.01 -14.78 10.65
CA SER A 103 10.74 -14.93 9.23
C SER A 103 10.18 -13.66 8.63
N LEU A 104 10.51 -13.42 7.37
CA LEU A 104 9.80 -12.47 6.51
C LEU A 104 8.76 -13.25 5.71
N ALA A 105 7.51 -12.78 5.72
CA ALA A 105 6.41 -13.36 4.99
C ALA A 105 5.86 -12.35 3.97
N LEU A 106 5.72 -12.79 2.71
CA LEU A 106 5.02 -12.06 1.65
C LEU A 106 3.77 -12.85 1.30
N ARG A 107 2.60 -12.37 1.74
CA ARG A 107 1.31 -13.00 1.44
C ARG A 107 0.66 -12.27 0.27
N VAL A 108 0.37 -13.01 -0.79
CA VAL A 108 -0.37 -12.53 -1.95
C VAL A 108 -1.80 -13.04 -1.87
N GLN A 109 -2.76 -12.16 -2.16
CA GLN A 109 -4.16 -12.53 -2.28
C GLN A 109 -4.79 -11.85 -3.50
N ALA A 110 -5.44 -12.63 -4.35
CA ALA A 110 -6.26 -12.13 -5.46
C ALA A 110 -7.73 -12.03 -5.05
N PHE A 111 -8.51 -11.26 -5.81
CA PHE A 111 -9.94 -11.08 -5.56
C PHE A 111 -10.76 -11.31 -6.82
N SER A 112 -11.94 -11.91 -6.67
CA SER A 112 -12.88 -12.14 -7.78
C SER A 112 -13.98 -11.07 -7.89
N LYS A 113 -14.10 -10.21 -6.89
CA LYS A 113 -15.13 -9.17 -6.78
C LYS A 113 -14.64 -8.03 -5.92
N SER A 114 -15.32 -6.89 -6.00
CA SER A 114 -15.03 -5.76 -5.13
C SER A 114 -15.44 -6.01 -3.68
N GLY A 115 -14.66 -5.50 -2.75
CA GLY A 115 -14.89 -5.70 -1.33
C GLY A 115 -13.80 -5.12 -0.45
N ARG A 116 -13.89 -5.42 0.85
CA ARG A 116 -12.86 -5.06 1.84
C ARG A 116 -12.52 -6.26 2.72
N PRO A 117 -11.24 -6.44 3.06
CA PRO A 117 -10.85 -7.42 4.07
C PRO A 117 -11.44 -7.08 5.45
N ALA A 118 -11.60 -8.11 6.28
CA ALA A 118 -11.96 -7.92 7.68
C ALA A 118 -10.84 -7.25 8.48
N GLN A 119 -9.58 -7.55 8.14
CA GLN A 119 -8.41 -7.05 8.85
C GLN A 119 -7.95 -5.68 8.34
N PRO A 120 -7.51 -4.78 9.24
CA PRO A 120 -6.83 -3.53 8.90
C PRO A 120 -5.62 -3.77 7.97
N PRO A 121 -5.32 -2.84 7.03
CA PRO A 121 -5.91 -1.51 6.85
C PRO A 121 -7.18 -1.45 5.96
N ARG A 122 -7.85 -2.60 5.74
CA ARG A 122 -9.14 -2.74 5.01
C ARG A 122 -9.20 -2.00 3.66
N LEU A 123 -8.11 -2.09 2.90
CA LEU A 123 -8.00 -1.51 1.55
C LEU A 123 -9.16 -2.01 0.66
N LEU A 124 -9.78 -1.09 -0.08
CA LEU A 124 -10.84 -1.42 -1.03
C LEU A 124 -10.22 -2.13 -2.23
N HIS A 125 -10.58 -3.38 -2.46
CA HIS A 125 -10.12 -4.14 -3.62
C HIS A 125 -11.23 -4.29 -4.68
N THR A 126 -10.82 -4.60 -5.90
CA THR A 126 -11.66 -5.00 -7.03
C THR A 126 -11.14 -6.31 -7.64
N ALA A 127 -11.84 -6.84 -8.64
CA ALA A 127 -11.37 -8.03 -9.38
C ALA A 127 -10.07 -7.78 -10.17
N ASP A 128 -9.71 -6.52 -10.40
CA ASP A 128 -8.52 -6.11 -11.16
C ASP A 128 -7.30 -5.88 -10.26
N THR A 129 -7.39 -6.27 -8.99
CA THR A 129 -6.36 -6.04 -7.97
C THR A 129 -5.93 -7.31 -7.27
N CYS A 130 -4.68 -7.31 -6.81
CA CYS A 130 -4.14 -8.24 -5.83
C CYS A 130 -3.65 -7.44 -4.63
N GLN A 131 -3.76 -8.03 -3.43
CA GLN A 131 -3.17 -7.49 -2.21
C GLN A 131 -1.87 -8.22 -1.89
N LEU A 132 -0.83 -7.45 -1.60
CA LEU A 132 0.40 -7.93 -0.99
C LEU A 132 0.41 -7.50 0.47
N GLU A 133 0.58 -8.46 1.37
CA GLU A 133 0.87 -8.22 2.78
C GLU A 133 2.30 -8.66 3.08
N VAL A 134 3.07 -7.75 3.68
CA VAL A 134 4.44 -8.00 4.14
C VAL A 134 4.41 -8.09 5.65
N ALA A 135 4.86 -9.22 6.20
CA ALA A 135 4.94 -9.43 7.64
C ALA A 135 6.35 -9.87 8.07
N LEU A 136 6.98 -9.09 8.95
CA LEU A 136 8.21 -9.49 9.65
C LEU A 136 7.83 -9.98 11.03
N VAL A 137 8.21 -11.21 11.37
CA VAL A 137 7.80 -11.86 12.62
C VAL A 137 8.99 -12.52 13.28
N GLY A 138 9.25 -12.23 14.55
CA GLY A 138 10.18 -12.96 15.42
C GLY A 138 11.67 -12.77 15.12
N ALA A 139 12.03 -11.96 14.13
CA ALA A 139 13.43 -11.62 13.86
C ALA A 139 13.97 -10.74 15.00
N THR A 140 15.14 -11.08 15.54
CA THR A 140 15.79 -10.35 16.63
C THR A 140 16.42 -9.07 16.08
N PRO A 141 16.02 -7.88 16.56
CA PRO A 141 16.63 -6.63 16.13
C PRO A 141 18.10 -6.54 16.54
N ARG A 142 18.89 -5.83 15.74
CA ARG A 142 20.29 -5.49 16.03
C ARG A 142 20.45 -4.30 17.00
N GLY A 143 19.38 -3.57 17.25
CA GLY A 143 19.34 -2.42 18.16
C GLY A 143 18.09 -2.41 19.04
N ASN A 144 18.15 -1.69 20.16
CA ASN A 144 17.04 -1.64 21.13
C ASN A 144 15.80 -0.93 20.58
N ARG A 145 16.00 0.02 19.65
CA ARG A 145 14.92 0.74 18.95
C ARG A 145 15.15 0.70 17.45
N SER A 146 15.17 -0.51 16.91
CA SER A 146 15.30 -0.70 15.47
C SER A 146 14.01 -0.35 14.75
N LEU A 147 14.13 0.47 13.72
CA LEU A 147 13.10 0.68 12.71
C LEU A 147 13.44 -0.15 11.48
N PHE A 148 12.44 -0.80 10.92
CA PHE A 148 12.59 -1.60 9.72
C PHE A 148 12.08 -0.82 8.50
N GLY A 149 12.61 -1.18 7.34
CA GLY A 149 12.16 -0.62 6.08
C GLY A 149 12.32 -1.60 4.92
N LEU A 150 11.72 -1.27 3.80
CA LEU A 150 11.68 -2.10 2.60
C LEU A 150 12.06 -1.26 1.38
N GLU A 151 13.03 -1.72 0.60
CA GLU A 151 13.26 -1.17 -0.73
C GLU A 151 12.29 -1.81 -1.72
N VAL A 152 11.54 -0.97 -2.42
CA VAL A 152 10.63 -1.36 -3.50
C VAL A 152 11.15 -0.76 -4.79
N ALA A 153 11.36 -1.63 -5.79
CA ALA A 153 11.77 -1.22 -7.13
C ALA A 153 10.67 -1.56 -8.13
N THR A 154 10.47 -0.67 -9.10
CA THR A 154 9.49 -0.85 -10.16
C THR A 154 10.14 -0.56 -11.51
N LEU A 155 9.71 -1.25 -12.55
CA LEU A 155 10.18 -1.00 -13.91
C LEU A 155 9.59 0.34 -14.40
N SER A 156 10.43 1.23 -14.91
CA SER A 156 9.98 2.50 -15.46
C SER A 156 9.63 2.38 -16.94
N GLN A 157 8.58 3.09 -17.37
CA GLN A 157 8.21 3.23 -18.78
C GLN A 157 9.01 4.33 -19.50
N GLY A 158 9.74 5.16 -18.76
CA GLY A 158 10.49 6.31 -19.29
C GLY A 158 11.71 6.69 -18.44
N PRO A 159 12.39 7.80 -18.79
CA PRO A 159 13.56 8.27 -18.04
C PRO A 159 13.18 8.80 -16.65
N ASP A 160 11.95 9.30 -16.50
CA ASP A 160 11.44 9.87 -15.25
C ASP A 160 10.67 8.84 -14.43
N CYS A 161 10.78 8.96 -13.11
CA CYS A 161 10.03 8.12 -12.18
C CYS A 161 8.67 8.73 -11.85
N PRO A 162 7.63 7.89 -11.68
CA PRO A 162 6.33 8.37 -11.23
C PRO A 162 6.43 8.93 -9.81
N SER A 163 5.59 9.91 -9.49
CA SER A 163 5.47 10.44 -8.14
C SER A 163 4.34 9.76 -7.37
N VAL A 164 4.53 9.60 -6.06
CA VAL A 164 3.46 9.16 -5.17
C VAL A 164 2.42 10.28 -5.07
N GLN A 165 1.16 9.94 -5.30
CA GLN A 165 0.00 10.82 -5.16
C GLN A 165 -0.68 10.51 -3.83
N GLU A 166 -0.87 11.56 -3.04
CA GLU A 166 -1.58 11.47 -1.77
C GLU A 166 -3.08 11.78 -1.97
N GLN A 167 -3.95 10.85 -1.62
CA GLN A 167 -5.39 11.08 -1.54
C GLN A 167 -5.83 11.20 -0.09
N ARG A 168 -6.55 12.28 0.23
CA ARG A 168 -7.10 12.52 1.58
C ARG A 168 -8.60 12.27 1.59
N SER A 169 -9.06 11.59 2.62
CA SER A 169 -10.47 11.39 2.93
C SER A 169 -10.80 12.01 4.29
N ILE A 170 -12.03 12.48 4.47
CA ILE A 170 -12.53 12.93 5.77
C ILE A 170 -13.02 11.76 6.65
N ASP A 171 -13.09 10.57 6.07
CA ASP A 171 -13.67 9.38 6.67
C ASP A 171 -12.59 8.33 6.96
N ASP A 172 -12.60 7.83 8.19
CA ASP A 172 -11.72 6.79 8.71
C ASP A 172 -12.49 5.50 9.07
N GLU A 173 -13.75 5.35 8.63
CA GLU A 173 -14.63 4.19 8.91
C GLU A 173 -13.91 2.84 8.69
N TYR A 174 -13.08 2.75 7.66
CA TYR A 174 -12.39 1.51 7.28
C TYR A 174 -10.97 1.39 7.85
N ALA A 175 -10.37 2.49 8.31
CA ALA A 175 -9.02 2.51 8.88
C ALA A 175 -8.92 3.63 9.94
N PRO A 176 -9.27 3.34 11.20
CA PRO A 176 -9.38 4.36 12.24
C PRO A 176 -8.12 5.21 12.39
N ALA A 177 -8.31 6.53 12.48
CA ALA A 177 -7.25 7.55 12.53
C ALA A 177 -6.32 7.61 11.30
N VAL A 178 -6.68 6.98 10.18
CA VAL A 178 -5.91 7.01 8.93
C VAL A 178 -6.75 7.62 7.81
N PHE A 179 -6.54 8.91 7.59
CA PHE A 179 -7.29 9.75 6.63
C PHE A 179 -6.61 9.87 5.25
N GLN A 180 -5.60 9.05 5.00
CA GLN A 180 -4.74 9.12 3.83
C GLN A 180 -4.69 7.77 3.11
N LEU A 181 -4.59 7.85 1.78
CA LEU A 181 -4.31 6.75 0.87
C LEU A 181 -3.25 7.22 -0.12
N ASP A 182 -2.10 6.58 -0.13
CA ASP A 182 -1.04 6.84 -1.08
C ASP A 182 -1.24 5.98 -2.32
N GLN A 183 -0.95 6.56 -3.48
CA GLN A 183 -1.13 5.91 -4.77
C GLN A 183 0.05 6.20 -5.69
N LEU A 184 0.57 5.16 -6.34
CA LEU A 184 1.54 5.28 -7.42
C LEU A 184 0.89 4.87 -8.74
N LEU A 185 0.98 5.72 -9.76
CA LEU A 185 0.49 5.43 -11.11
C LEU A 185 1.66 5.34 -12.07
N TRP A 186 1.77 4.24 -12.82
CA TRP A 186 2.86 4.07 -13.80
C TRP A 186 2.63 4.82 -15.12
N GLY A 187 1.43 5.36 -15.35
CA GLY A 187 1.08 6.12 -16.55
C GLY A 187 -0.34 6.69 -16.47
N SER A 188 -0.83 7.22 -17.59
CA SER A 188 -2.21 7.68 -17.72
C SER A 188 -3.20 6.51 -17.63
N LEU A 189 -4.31 6.68 -16.92
CA LEU A 189 -5.33 5.65 -16.78
C LEU A 189 -5.97 5.27 -18.14
N PRO A 190 -6.27 3.98 -18.38
CA PRO A 190 -5.99 2.82 -17.52
C PRO A 190 -4.50 2.42 -17.55
N SER A 191 -3.90 2.21 -16.37
CA SER A 191 -2.50 1.81 -16.24
C SER A 191 -2.33 0.87 -15.05
N GLY A 192 -1.11 0.37 -14.84
CA GLY A 192 -0.77 -0.23 -13.56
C GLY A 192 -0.88 0.82 -12.46
N PHE A 193 -1.21 0.38 -11.24
CA PHE A 193 -1.16 1.22 -10.05
C PHE A 193 -0.81 0.41 -8.79
N VAL A 194 -0.27 1.10 -7.79
CA VAL A 194 -0.15 0.61 -6.41
C VAL A 194 -0.91 1.56 -5.50
N GLN A 195 -1.61 1.03 -4.50
CA GLN A 195 -2.24 1.82 -3.44
C GLN A 195 -1.92 1.24 -2.07
N TRP A 196 -1.60 2.07 -1.10
CA TRP A 196 -1.43 1.67 0.30
C TRP A 196 -1.90 2.77 1.22
N ARG A 197 -2.22 2.41 2.47
CA ARG A 197 -2.35 3.41 3.53
C ARG A 197 -0.98 3.63 4.16
N PRO A 198 -0.61 4.86 4.57
CA PRO A 198 0.68 5.15 5.21
C PRO A 198 0.70 4.68 6.68
N VAL A 199 0.33 3.42 6.90
CA VAL A 199 0.25 2.77 8.21
C VAL A 199 0.77 1.33 8.13
N ALA A 200 1.53 0.93 9.12
CA ALA A 200 1.92 -0.44 9.42
C ALA A 200 1.43 -0.80 10.84
N PHE A 201 1.48 -2.07 11.22
CA PHE A 201 1.01 -2.54 12.53
C PHE A 201 2.08 -3.33 13.26
N SER A 202 2.33 -2.98 14.52
CA SER A 202 3.28 -3.70 15.39
C SER A 202 2.68 -4.95 16.05
N GLN A 203 1.40 -5.24 15.78
CA GLN A 203 0.68 -6.39 16.32
C GLN A 203 -0.21 -7.03 15.26
N LYS A 204 -0.40 -8.35 15.34
CA LYS A 204 -1.17 -9.13 14.36
C LYS A 204 -2.63 -8.71 14.23
N GLN A 205 -3.25 -8.22 15.30
CA GLN A 205 -4.66 -7.80 15.26
C GLN A 205 -4.88 -6.51 14.46
N GLY A 206 -3.83 -5.70 14.26
CA GLY A 206 -3.92 -4.42 13.56
C GLY A 206 -4.75 -3.37 14.31
N SER A 207 -4.71 -3.37 15.64
CA SER A 207 -5.46 -2.39 16.44
C SER A 207 -4.88 -0.99 16.29
N ARG A 208 -5.69 0.04 16.58
CA ARG A 208 -5.27 1.44 16.53
C ARG A 208 -4.02 1.71 17.39
N ASP A 209 -3.93 1.08 18.56
CA ASP A 209 -2.79 1.27 19.49
C ASP A 209 -1.48 0.64 18.97
N SER A 210 -1.57 -0.26 17.99
CA SER A 210 -0.43 -0.87 17.32
C SER A 210 -0.07 -0.19 15.99
N ALA A 211 -0.81 0.85 15.59
CA ALA A 211 -0.60 1.54 14.34
C ALA A 211 0.70 2.35 14.37
N MET A 212 1.54 2.14 13.37
CA MET A 212 2.82 2.79 13.16
C MET A 212 2.78 3.56 11.83
N PRO A 213 3.41 4.74 11.74
CA PRO A 213 3.49 5.45 10.48
C PRO A 213 4.31 4.64 9.46
N CYS A 214 3.88 4.66 8.20
CA CYS A 214 4.65 4.17 7.07
C CYS A 214 5.05 5.38 6.21
N GLN A 215 6.33 5.64 6.07
CA GLN A 215 6.85 6.76 5.28
C GLN A 215 7.47 6.23 3.99
N ALA A 216 7.10 6.83 2.86
CA ALA A 216 7.70 6.55 1.56
C ALA A 216 8.70 7.64 1.19
N SER A 217 9.91 7.26 0.75
CA SER A 217 10.84 8.21 0.14
C SER A 217 10.35 8.63 -1.26
N PRO A 218 10.82 9.76 -1.80
CA PRO A 218 10.66 10.05 -3.22
C PRO A 218 11.22 8.91 -4.08
N LEU A 219 10.58 8.64 -5.22
CA LEU A 219 11.11 7.69 -6.19
C LEU A 219 12.33 8.31 -6.90
N TYR A 220 13.38 7.52 -7.04
CA TYR A 220 14.59 7.91 -7.75
C TYR A 220 14.93 6.90 -8.85
N PRO A 221 15.44 7.37 -10.02
CA PRO A 221 15.92 6.49 -11.06
C PRO A 221 17.20 5.80 -10.59
N THR A 222 17.25 4.49 -10.78
CA THR A 222 18.32 3.66 -10.22
C THR A 222 19.59 3.62 -11.08
N LEU A 223 19.64 4.37 -12.18
CA LEU A 223 20.86 4.52 -13.01
C LEU A 223 22.10 4.99 -12.22
N ALA A 224 21.93 5.45 -10.98
CA ALA A 224 23.00 5.82 -10.06
C ALA A 224 23.75 4.63 -9.42
N TYR A 225 23.19 3.41 -9.41
CA TYR A 225 23.81 2.22 -8.82
C TYR A 225 23.47 0.97 -9.65
N LEU A 226 24.47 0.15 -9.99
CA LEU A 226 24.27 -1.11 -10.72
C LEU A 226 23.38 -2.04 -9.89
N LEU A 227 22.13 -2.16 -10.30
CA LEU A 227 21.18 -3.05 -9.67
C LEU A 227 21.45 -4.50 -10.10
N PRO A 228 21.51 -5.47 -9.16
CA PRO A 228 21.34 -6.88 -9.51
C PRO A 228 20.02 -7.03 -10.25
N GLN A 229 20.03 -7.64 -11.43
CA GLN A 229 18.81 -7.88 -12.20
C GLN A 229 18.16 -9.17 -11.71
N SER A 230 16.92 -9.09 -11.19
CA SER A 230 16.10 -10.28 -10.94
C SER A 230 16.05 -11.18 -12.18
N PRO A 231 16.32 -12.49 -12.03
CA PRO A 231 16.18 -13.46 -13.11
C PRO A 231 14.76 -13.48 -13.70
N ILE A 232 13.74 -13.24 -12.87
CA ILE A 232 12.33 -13.20 -13.26
C ILE A 232 12.06 -12.00 -14.17
N VAL A 233 12.51 -10.81 -13.76
CA VAL A 233 12.40 -9.59 -14.57
C VAL A 233 13.15 -9.76 -15.88
N ARG A 234 14.38 -10.31 -15.84
CA ARG A 234 15.18 -10.56 -17.04
C ARG A 234 14.52 -11.58 -17.98
N ALA A 235 13.93 -12.65 -17.44
CA ALA A 235 13.28 -13.68 -18.23
C ALA A 235 12.11 -13.12 -19.04
N PHE A 236 11.39 -12.14 -18.51
CA PHE A 236 10.22 -11.57 -19.20
C PHE A 236 10.54 -10.32 -20.02
N PHE A 237 11.31 -9.38 -19.48
CA PHE A 237 11.59 -8.08 -20.12
C PHE A 237 12.96 -8.02 -20.81
N GLY A 238 13.78 -9.06 -20.70
CA GLY A 238 15.19 -9.00 -21.11
C GLY A 238 16.02 -8.11 -20.17
N SER A 239 17.21 -7.71 -20.63
CA SER A 239 18.06 -6.82 -19.85
C SER A 239 17.48 -5.41 -19.82
N GLN A 240 16.95 -5.00 -18.67
CA GLN A 240 16.41 -3.66 -18.42
C GLN A 240 17.34 -2.89 -17.49
N ASN A 241 17.47 -1.58 -17.72
CA ASN A 241 18.28 -0.68 -16.89
C ASN A 241 17.44 0.44 -16.24
N ASN A 242 16.18 0.57 -16.62
CA ASN A 242 15.32 1.67 -16.19
C ASN A 242 14.42 1.20 -15.05
N PHE A 243 14.89 1.33 -13.82
CA PHE A 243 14.08 1.10 -12.63
C PHE A 243 13.91 2.39 -11.83
N CYS A 244 12.81 2.44 -11.10
CA CYS A 244 12.51 3.46 -10.12
C CYS A 244 12.37 2.79 -8.77
N ALA A 245 13.19 3.21 -7.82
CA ALA A 245 13.18 2.67 -6.47
C ALA A 245 12.72 3.72 -5.47
N PHE A 246 12.10 3.25 -4.40
CA PHE A 246 11.77 4.04 -3.22
C PHE A 246 11.84 3.14 -1.98
N ASN A 247 12.05 3.79 -0.85
CA ASN A 247 12.16 3.13 0.44
C ASN A 247 10.89 3.39 1.24
N LEU A 248 10.35 2.33 1.81
CA LEU A 248 9.32 2.39 2.83
C LEU A 248 9.98 2.20 4.20
N THR A 249 9.70 3.07 5.15
CA THR A 249 10.15 2.93 6.54
C THR A 249 8.94 2.87 7.47
N PHE A 250 9.03 2.00 8.47
CA PHE A 250 7.90 1.68 9.35
C PHE A 250 8.23 2.04 10.79
N GLY A 251 7.35 2.83 11.42
CA GLY A 251 7.50 3.27 12.80
C GLY A 251 8.14 4.65 12.95
N ALA A 252 8.19 5.12 14.19
CA ALA A 252 8.79 6.38 14.59
C ALA A 252 9.71 6.16 15.80
N SER A 253 10.48 7.18 16.18
CA SER A 253 11.41 7.11 17.32
C SER A 253 10.72 6.88 18.68
N ILE A 254 9.41 7.19 18.75
CA ILE A 254 8.53 7.13 19.92
C ILE A 254 7.19 6.51 19.50
N GLY A 255 6.57 5.76 20.40
CA GLY A 255 5.27 5.13 20.19
C GLY A 255 5.38 3.61 19.98
N PRO A 256 4.35 2.98 19.40
CA PRO A 256 4.40 1.56 19.08
C PRO A 256 5.51 1.28 18.06
N GLY A 257 6.16 0.13 18.20
CA GLY A 257 7.28 -0.26 17.37
C GLY A 257 7.42 -1.77 17.22
N TYR A 258 8.26 -2.21 16.28
CA TYR A 258 8.55 -3.64 16.10
C TYR A 258 9.05 -4.29 17.40
N TRP A 259 9.77 -3.54 18.23
CA TRP A 259 10.31 -4.01 19.53
C TRP A 259 9.24 -4.44 20.54
N ASP A 260 7.96 -4.08 20.37
CA ASP A 260 6.91 -4.42 21.33
C ASP A 260 6.56 -5.92 21.30
N GLN A 261 6.41 -6.50 20.11
CA GLN A 261 5.99 -7.90 19.92
C GLN A 261 6.84 -8.65 18.90
N HIS A 262 7.92 -8.05 18.38
CA HIS A 262 8.70 -8.58 17.26
C HIS A 262 7.80 -8.90 16.06
N TYR A 263 6.88 -7.98 15.78
CA TYR A 263 5.90 -8.11 14.71
C TYR A 263 5.79 -6.78 13.97
N LEU A 264 5.74 -6.86 12.64
CA LEU A 264 5.41 -5.76 11.75
C LEU A 264 4.59 -6.34 10.62
N SER A 265 3.44 -5.74 10.33
CA SER A 265 2.67 -6.01 9.12
C SER A 265 2.36 -4.72 8.38
N TRP A 266 2.50 -4.75 7.07
CA TRP A 266 2.14 -3.69 6.14
C TRP A 266 1.48 -4.30 4.91
N SER A 267 0.59 -3.57 4.25
CA SER A 267 -0.14 -4.06 3.08
C SER A 267 -0.27 -3.01 2.00
N MET A 268 -0.23 -3.48 0.74
CA MET A 268 -0.52 -2.68 -0.45
C MET A 268 -1.43 -3.44 -1.40
N LEU A 269 -2.17 -2.70 -2.22
CA LEU A 269 -2.87 -3.18 -3.40
C LEU A 269 -2.07 -2.88 -4.64
N LEU A 270 -2.11 -3.81 -5.57
CA LEU A 270 -1.43 -3.75 -6.85
C LEU A 270 -2.47 -4.14 -7.91
N GLY A 271 -2.67 -3.32 -8.93
CA GLY A 271 -3.72 -3.55 -9.92
C GLY A 271 -3.45 -2.97 -11.30
N VAL A 272 -4.23 -3.38 -12.29
CA VAL A 272 -4.24 -2.80 -13.64
C VAL A 272 -5.61 -2.22 -13.93
N GLY A 273 -5.66 -1.00 -14.46
CA GLY A 273 -6.91 -0.35 -14.84
C GLY A 273 -7.11 0.94 -14.07
N SER A 274 -8.30 1.11 -13.50
CA SER A 274 -8.63 2.27 -12.66
C SER A 274 -8.48 1.90 -11.18
N PRO A 275 -7.73 2.67 -10.39
CA PRO A 275 -7.56 2.41 -8.98
C PRO A 275 -8.90 2.48 -8.24
N PRO A 276 -9.15 1.57 -7.28
CA PRO A 276 -10.28 1.67 -6.36
C PRO A 276 -10.30 3.03 -5.65
N VAL A 277 -11.49 3.63 -5.53
CA VAL A 277 -11.70 4.91 -4.86
C VAL A 277 -12.64 4.71 -3.68
N ASP A 278 -12.21 5.15 -2.50
CA ASP A 278 -13.05 5.14 -1.31
C ASP A 278 -14.19 6.15 -1.45
N ALA A 279 -15.41 5.73 -1.09
CA ALA A 279 -16.58 6.58 -0.98
C ALA A 279 -17.14 6.52 0.43
N LEU A 280 -17.77 7.61 0.88
CA LEU A 280 -18.47 7.67 2.15
C LEU A 280 -19.60 6.63 2.17
N SER A 281 -19.74 5.90 3.27
CA SER A 281 -20.85 4.95 3.38
C SER A 281 -22.20 5.67 3.43
N PRO A 282 -23.29 4.99 3.01
CA PRO A 282 -24.63 5.53 3.13
C PRO A 282 -24.99 5.94 4.57
N LEU A 283 -24.42 5.26 5.56
CA LEU A 283 -24.60 5.58 6.98
C LEU A 283 -23.94 6.91 7.33
N VAL A 284 -22.66 7.09 6.97
CA VAL A 284 -21.94 8.36 7.19
C VAL A 284 -22.64 9.51 6.46
N LEU A 285 -23.04 9.30 5.21
CA LEU A 285 -23.81 10.28 4.44
C LEU A 285 -25.14 10.62 5.13
N GLY A 286 -25.84 9.62 5.68
CA GLY A 286 -27.08 9.82 6.44
C GLY A 286 -26.88 10.65 7.70
N ILE A 287 -25.83 10.36 8.49
CA ILE A 287 -25.49 11.14 9.69
C ILE A 287 -25.15 12.58 9.30
N MET A 288 -24.31 12.79 8.28
CA MET A 288 -23.94 14.11 7.80
C MET A 288 -25.16 14.90 7.30
N ALA A 289 -26.07 14.25 6.57
CA ALA A 289 -27.30 14.87 6.08
C ALA A 289 -28.21 15.33 7.24
N VAL A 290 -28.37 14.55 8.30
CA VAL A 290 -29.19 14.92 9.47
C VAL A 290 -28.49 16.00 10.30
N ALA A 291 -27.20 15.81 10.60
CA ALA A 291 -26.42 16.69 11.47
C ALA A 291 -26.24 18.09 10.88
N LEU A 292 -26.08 18.22 9.56
CA LEU A 292 -25.99 19.52 8.89
C LEU A 292 -27.34 20.04 8.42
N GLY A 293 -28.23 19.14 7.99
CA GLY A 293 -29.53 19.49 7.44
C GLY A 293 -30.49 20.05 8.49
N ALA A 294 -30.56 19.47 9.69
CA ALA A 294 -31.48 19.94 10.71
C ALA A 294 -31.14 21.37 11.20
N PRO A 295 -29.89 21.71 11.57
CA PRO A 295 -29.53 23.09 11.89
C PRO A 295 -29.73 24.05 10.72
N GLY A 296 -29.40 23.63 9.49
CA GLY A 296 -29.62 24.45 8.29
C GLY A 296 -31.08 24.80 8.07
N LEU A 297 -31.99 23.84 8.22
CA LEU A 297 -33.44 24.06 8.12
C LEU A 297 -33.94 24.96 9.25
N MET A 298 -33.46 24.79 10.48
CA MET A 298 -33.84 25.67 11.60
C MET A 298 -33.40 27.12 11.36
N LEU A 299 -32.18 27.34 10.83
CA LEU A 299 -31.68 28.67 10.50
C LEU A 299 -32.49 29.31 9.37
N LEU A 300 -32.85 28.55 8.34
CA LEU A 300 -33.69 29.04 7.24
C LEU A 300 -35.09 29.40 7.72
N ALA A 301 -35.72 28.53 8.52
CA ALA A 301 -37.04 28.77 9.09
C ALA A 301 -37.02 29.99 10.03
N GLY A 302 -36.01 30.11 10.90
CA GLY A 302 -35.82 31.26 11.77
C GLY A 302 -35.58 32.55 11.00
N GLY A 303 -34.72 32.52 9.98
CA GLY A 303 -34.47 33.66 9.10
C GLY A 303 -35.71 34.13 8.35
N LEU A 304 -36.50 33.19 7.81
CA LEU A 304 -37.77 33.49 7.14
C LEU A 304 -38.78 34.10 8.12
N PHE A 305 -38.86 33.57 9.34
CA PHE A 305 -39.73 34.11 10.39
C PHE A 305 -39.37 35.55 10.74
N VAL A 306 -38.09 35.87 10.91
CA VAL A 306 -37.63 37.24 11.20
C VAL A 306 -37.95 38.19 10.03
N MET A 307 -37.65 37.79 8.79
CA MET A 307 -37.91 38.62 7.60
C MET A 307 -39.40 38.91 7.39
N LEU A 308 -40.27 37.92 7.64
CA LEU A 308 -41.72 38.10 7.55
C LEU A 308 -42.28 38.88 8.75
N GLY A 309 -41.71 38.71 9.94
CA GLY A 309 -42.08 39.43 11.15
C GLY A 309 -41.81 40.94 11.05
N HIS A 310 -40.72 41.35 10.38
CA HIS A 310 -40.38 42.75 10.25
C HIS A 310 -41.37 43.56 9.39
N LYS A 311 -42.01 42.91 8.40
CA LYS A 311 -43.07 43.56 7.59
C LYS A 311 -44.34 43.90 8.39
N ARG A 312 -44.58 43.29 9.55
CA ARG A 312 -45.75 43.57 10.40
C ARG A 312 -45.57 44.73 11.38
N HIS A 313 -44.34 45.22 11.60
CA HIS A 313 -44.05 46.30 12.55
C HIS A 313 -43.73 47.66 11.91
N SER A 314 -43.95 47.83 10.61
CA SER A 314 -43.87 49.14 9.93
C SER A 314 -45.25 49.79 9.80
N GLU A 315 -46.01 49.84 10.90
CA GLU A 315 -47.05 50.86 11.09
C GLU A 315 -46.42 51.95 11.95
N TYR A 316 -45.61 52.80 11.34
CA TYR A 316 -45.11 54.01 11.97
C TYR A 316 -46.27 55.02 12.01
N GLN A 317 -46.96 55.14 13.15
CA GLN A 317 -47.90 56.25 13.37
C GLN A 317 -47.11 57.56 13.40
N SER A 318 -47.33 58.43 12.41
CA SER A 318 -46.79 59.79 12.43
C SER A 318 -47.44 60.57 13.58
N ILE A 319 -46.63 61.01 14.52
CA ILE A 319 -47.06 61.92 15.59
C ILE A 319 -47.26 63.30 14.95
N ASN A 320 -48.53 63.71 14.80
CA ASN A 320 -48.94 65.11 14.64
C ASN A 320 -48.99 65.78 16.00
#